data_AF-I2PXE2-F1
#
_entry.id   AF-I2PXE2-F1
#
_cell.length_a   1.000
_cell.length_b   1.000
_cell.length_c   1.000
_cell.angle_alpha   90.00
_cell.angle_beta   90.00
_cell.angle_gamma   90.00
#
_symmetry.space_group_name_H-M   'P 1'
#
loop_
_entity.id
_entity.type
_entity.pdbx_description
1 polymer ?
#
loop_
_entity_poly.entity_id
_entity_poly.type
_entity_poly.pdbx_seq_one_letter_code
_entity_poly.pdbx_strand_id
1 'polypeptide(L)'
;MKRCLVALTCVLLLAQAGQSWADTPNMRQSINYFMNYFNEAVVQAIHIREIEEQDQLDQKRPYTQEYVFYSDLNARIEKTLGLALNLCDLYYIYNKTTYCFTKDEKNYLFDRIDNILDTLQKVKETPYNVDASLFEDKKSPVGRNLAEFGDRIDKLRAFIKSSLVVFQR
;
A
#
# COMPACT_ATOMS: atom_id res chain seq x y z
N MET A 1 -21.10 25.80 39.03
CA MET A 1 -20.34 24.55 38.72
C MET A 1 -21.01 23.66 37.65
N LYS A 2 -22.33 23.44 37.65
CA LYS A 2 -22.99 22.57 36.64
C LYS A 2 -22.94 23.05 35.18
N ARG A 3 -22.96 24.36 34.92
CA ARG A 3 -22.94 24.92 33.54
C ARG A 3 -21.58 24.84 32.86
N CYS A 4 -20.48 24.92 33.62
CA CYS A 4 -19.12 24.78 33.07
C CYS A 4 -18.81 23.34 32.65
N LEU A 5 -19.35 22.35 33.37
CA LEU A 5 -19.19 20.93 33.03
C LEU A 5 -19.85 20.57 31.68
N VAL A 6 -21.05 21.12 31.41
CA VAL A 6 -21.78 20.87 30.16
C VAL A 6 -21.05 21.50 28.95
N ALA A 7 -20.50 22.71 29.12
CA ALA A 7 -19.70 23.35 28.08
C ALA A 7 -18.41 22.58 27.79
N LEU A 8 -17.74 22.04 28.82
CA LEU A 8 -16.53 21.24 28.66
C LEU A 8 -16.82 19.92 27.92
N THR A 9 -17.94 19.25 28.24
CA THR A 9 -18.35 18.03 27.53
C THR A 9 -18.72 18.29 26.07
N CYS A 10 -19.36 19.43 25.76
CA CYS A 10 -19.65 19.79 24.37
C CYS A 10 -18.37 20.14 23.58
N VAL A 11 -17.39 20.80 24.19
CA VAL A 11 -16.10 21.08 23.54
C VAL A 11 -15.29 19.80 23.32
N LEU A 12 -15.33 18.85 24.26
CA LEU A 12 -14.69 17.53 24.09
C LEU A 12 -15.37 16.70 22.99
N LEU A 13 -16.70 16.74 22.89
CA LEU A 13 -17.44 16.08 21.81
C LEU A 13 -17.21 16.74 20.44
N LEU A 14 -17.11 18.07 20.39
CA LEU A 14 -16.79 18.82 19.15
C LEU A 14 -15.33 18.65 18.72
N ALA A 15 -14.39 18.48 19.67
CA ALA A 15 -12.99 18.18 19.38
C ALA A 15 -12.83 16.76 18.80
N GLN A 16 -13.63 15.79 19.28
CA GLN A 16 -13.67 14.44 18.69
C GLN A 16 -14.39 14.40 17.33
N ALA A 17 -15.42 15.23 17.13
CA ALA A 17 -16.09 15.35 15.84
C ALA A 17 -15.20 15.99 14.76
N GLY A 18 -14.40 17.01 15.12
CA GLY A 18 -13.49 17.71 14.22
C GLY A 18 -12.30 16.87 13.74
N GLN A 19 -11.86 15.87 14.51
CA GLN A 19 -10.80 14.94 14.10
C GLN A 19 -11.29 13.90 13.08
N SER A 20 -12.58 13.55 13.08
CA SER A 20 -13.12 12.54 12.15
C SER A 20 -13.29 13.02 10.71
N TRP A 21 -13.30 14.33 10.47
CA TRP A 21 -13.42 14.93 9.14
C TRP A 21 -12.07 15.32 8.51
N ALA A 22 -10.97 15.25 9.27
CA ALA A 22 -9.65 15.67 8.80
C ALA A 22 -8.89 14.57 8.03
N ASP A 23 -9.22 13.28 8.22
CA ASP A 23 -8.37 12.17 7.75
C ASP A 23 -8.93 11.33 6.61
N THR A 24 -10.12 11.66 6.06
CA THR A 24 -10.65 10.90 4.92
C THR A 24 -10.24 11.52 3.58
N PRO A 25 -9.40 10.85 2.78
CA PRO A 25 -8.83 11.43 1.57
C PRO A 25 -9.93 11.63 0.50
N ASN A 26 -9.88 12.75 -0.21
CA ASN A 26 -10.69 12.98 -1.40
C ASN A 26 -10.08 12.29 -2.64
N MET A 27 -10.78 12.31 -3.77
CA MET A 27 -10.32 11.63 -4.99
C MET A 27 -8.95 12.11 -5.50
N ARG A 28 -8.69 13.41 -5.45
CA ARG A 28 -7.37 13.95 -5.85
C ARG A 28 -6.26 13.46 -4.93
N GLN A 29 -6.50 13.50 -3.61
CA GLN A 29 -5.56 12.98 -2.61
C GLN A 29 -5.30 11.48 -2.82
N SER A 30 -6.32 10.73 -3.21
CA SER A 30 -6.21 9.29 -3.47
C SER A 30 -5.40 8.97 -4.72
N ILE A 31 -5.64 9.68 -5.83
CA ILE A 31 -4.82 9.54 -7.04
C ILE A 31 -3.36 9.90 -6.74
N ASN A 32 -3.12 11.01 -6.02
CA ASN A 32 -1.76 11.41 -5.64
C ASN A 32 -1.08 10.35 -4.75
N TYR A 33 -1.82 9.70 -3.85
CA TYR A 33 -1.28 8.62 -3.04
C TYR A 33 -0.77 7.47 -3.90
N PHE A 34 -1.54 7.03 -4.90
CA PHE A 34 -1.10 5.94 -5.80
C PHE A 34 0.14 6.33 -6.62
N MET A 35 0.27 7.60 -7.03
CA MET A 35 1.48 8.09 -7.70
C MET A 35 2.70 8.08 -6.77
N ASN A 36 2.53 8.45 -5.50
CA ASN A 36 3.61 8.37 -4.51
C ASN A 36 4.01 6.91 -4.24
N TYR A 37 3.03 6.02 -4.08
CA TYR A 37 3.28 4.58 -3.95
C TYR A 37 4.09 4.03 -5.15
N PHE A 38 3.72 4.43 -6.38
CA PHE A 38 4.45 4.05 -7.59
C PHE A 38 5.90 4.50 -7.52
N ASN A 39 6.14 5.76 -7.17
CA ASN A 39 7.49 6.31 -7.05
C ASN A 39 8.33 5.56 -6.01
N GLU A 40 7.79 5.31 -4.82
CA GLU A 40 8.47 4.58 -3.74
C GLU A 40 8.84 3.14 -4.19
N ALA A 41 7.90 2.44 -4.83
CA ALA A 41 8.14 1.10 -5.33
C ALA A 41 9.21 1.05 -6.44
N VAL A 42 9.21 2.02 -7.36
CA VAL A 42 10.23 2.13 -8.41
C VAL A 42 11.60 2.47 -7.82
N VAL A 43 11.67 3.38 -6.85
CA VAL A 43 12.92 3.71 -6.15
C VAL A 43 13.50 2.48 -5.48
N GLN A 44 12.67 1.68 -4.81
CA GLN A 44 13.14 0.43 -4.22
C GLN A 44 13.67 -0.54 -5.28
N ALA A 45 12.97 -0.72 -6.39
CA ALA A 45 13.41 -1.60 -7.48
C ALA A 45 14.76 -1.15 -8.09
N ILE A 46 14.96 0.16 -8.25
CA ILE A 46 16.24 0.73 -8.69
C ILE A 46 17.33 0.40 -7.67
N HIS A 47 17.06 0.58 -6.37
CA HIS A 47 18.06 0.30 -5.35
C HIS A 47 18.45 -1.19 -5.29
N ILE A 48 17.48 -2.09 -5.48
CA ILE A 48 17.76 -3.53 -5.61
C ILE A 48 18.69 -3.78 -6.81
N ARG A 49 18.43 -3.13 -7.95
CA ARG A 49 19.26 -3.27 -9.14
C ARG A 49 20.69 -2.76 -8.92
N GLU A 50 20.86 -1.65 -8.21
CA GLU A 50 22.18 -1.13 -7.84
C GLU A 50 22.96 -2.13 -6.98
N ILE A 51 22.30 -2.79 -6.01
CA ILE A 51 22.91 -3.84 -5.18
C ILE A 51 23.34 -5.03 -6.04
N GLU A 52 22.46 -5.50 -6.94
CA GLU A 52 22.78 -6.62 -7.84
C GLU A 52 24.03 -6.34 -8.68
N GLU A 53 24.14 -5.12 -9.22
CA GLU A 53 25.27 -4.70 -10.06
C GLU A 53 26.55 -4.50 -9.25
N GLN A 54 26.46 -3.84 -8.09
CA GLN A 54 27.60 -3.59 -7.21
C GLN A 54 28.22 -4.91 -6.71
N ASP A 55 27.39 -5.86 -6.30
CA ASP A 55 27.82 -7.13 -5.73
C ASP A 55 27.99 -8.24 -6.79
N GLN A 56 27.74 -7.91 -8.07
CA GLN A 56 27.79 -8.81 -9.23
C GLN A 56 26.99 -10.10 -9.01
N LEU A 57 25.81 -9.96 -8.39
CA LEU A 57 24.99 -11.11 -7.96
C LEU A 57 24.51 -11.94 -9.16
N ASP A 58 24.25 -11.27 -10.28
CA ASP A 58 23.80 -11.88 -11.54
C ASP A 58 24.88 -12.71 -12.25
N GLN A 59 26.16 -12.50 -11.90
CA GLN A 59 27.31 -13.20 -12.47
C GLN A 59 27.76 -14.43 -11.64
N LYS A 60 27.35 -14.54 -10.37
CA LYS A 60 27.74 -15.64 -9.49
C LYS A 60 26.97 -16.93 -9.82
N ARG A 61 27.69 -18.06 -9.90
CA ARG A 61 27.11 -19.40 -10.14
C ARG A 61 27.66 -20.42 -9.13
N PRO A 62 26.80 -21.22 -8.46
CA PRO A 62 25.33 -21.15 -8.47
C PRO A 62 24.83 -19.79 -7.93
N TYR A 63 23.60 -19.41 -8.30
CA TYR A 63 23.02 -18.16 -7.81
C TYR A 63 23.00 -18.13 -6.27
N THR A 64 23.32 -16.99 -5.69
CA THR A 64 23.31 -16.82 -4.23
C THR A 64 21.87 -16.67 -3.72
N GLN A 65 21.68 -16.91 -2.42
CA GLN A 65 20.37 -16.73 -1.77
C GLN A 65 19.87 -15.28 -1.89
N GLU A 66 20.77 -14.30 -1.83
CA GLU A 66 20.46 -12.88 -2.03
C GLU A 66 19.91 -12.62 -3.42
N TYR A 67 20.52 -13.19 -4.46
CA TYR A 67 20.03 -13.02 -5.84
C TYR A 67 18.61 -13.58 -6.00
N VAL A 68 18.38 -14.80 -5.46
CA VAL A 68 17.05 -15.43 -5.51
C VAL A 68 16.02 -14.59 -4.75
N PHE A 69 16.39 -14.05 -3.58
CA PHE A 69 15.54 -13.15 -2.81
C PHE A 69 15.20 -11.87 -3.58
N TYR A 70 16.18 -11.17 -4.14
CA TYR A 70 15.97 -9.91 -4.85
C TYR A 70 15.16 -10.10 -6.13
N SER A 71 15.37 -11.21 -6.84
CA SER A 71 14.56 -11.58 -8.00
C SER A 71 13.09 -11.79 -7.63
N ASP A 72 12.80 -12.55 -6.56
CA ASP A 72 11.43 -12.74 -6.07
C ASP A 72 10.82 -11.42 -5.55
N LEU A 73 11.60 -10.63 -4.80
CA LEU A 73 11.15 -9.33 -4.30
C LEU A 73 10.77 -8.38 -5.44
N ASN A 74 11.58 -8.30 -6.51
CA ASN A 74 11.27 -7.48 -7.68
C ASN A 74 9.98 -7.93 -8.38
N ALA A 75 9.76 -9.24 -8.54
CA ALA A 75 8.52 -9.77 -9.11
C ALA A 75 7.29 -9.41 -8.25
N ARG A 76 7.44 -9.41 -6.92
CA ARG A 76 6.39 -8.99 -5.99
C ARG A 76 6.14 -7.48 -6.04
N ILE A 77 7.19 -6.66 -6.14
CA ILE A 77 7.08 -5.21 -6.34
C ILE A 77 6.29 -4.93 -7.61
N GLU A 78 6.66 -5.53 -8.75
CA GLU A 78 5.96 -5.39 -10.03
C GLU A 78 4.48 -5.78 -9.92
N LYS A 79 4.19 -6.93 -9.28
CA LYS A 79 2.81 -7.36 -9.06
C LYS A 79 2.01 -6.35 -8.23
N THR A 80 2.61 -5.80 -7.16
CA THR A 80 1.94 -4.81 -6.31
C THR A 80 1.75 -3.46 -7.00
N LEU A 81 2.67 -3.06 -7.88
CA LEU A 81 2.53 -1.91 -8.77
C LEU A 81 1.33 -2.08 -9.70
N GLY A 82 1.17 -3.25 -10.33
CA GLY A 82 0.00 -3.56 -11.17
C GLY A 82 -1.32 -3.43 -10.42
N LEU A 83 -1.37 -3.88 -9.16
CA LEU A 83 -2.56 -3.73 -8.30
C LEU A 83 -2.83 -2.27 -7.93
N ALA A 84 -1.79 -1.50 -7.61
CA ALA A 84 -1.90 -0.07 -7.29
C ALA A 84 -2.38 0.76 -8.50
N LEU A 85 -1.90 0.44 -9.71
CA LEU A 85 -2.39 1.06 -10.95
C LEU A 85 -3.87 0.73 -11.19
N ASN A 86 -4.27 -0.53 -10.98
CA ASN A 86 -5.68 -0.93 -11.08
C ASN A 86 -6.57 -0.11 -10.13
N LEU A 87 -6.12 0.13 -8.90
CA LEU A 87 -6.80 1.00 -7.95
C LEU A 87 -6.83 2.45 -8.44
N CYS A 88 -5.70 2.98 -8.92
CA CYS A 88 -5.65 4.34 -9.45
C CYS A 88 -6.67 4.57 -10.58
N ASP A 89 -6.78 3.61 -11.50
CA ASP A 89 -7.76 3.65 -12.60
C ASP A 89 -9.19 3.65 -12.07
N LEU A 90 -9.50 2.80 -11.08
CA LEU A 90 -10.82 2.80 -10.42
C LEU A 90 -11.11 4.17 -9.80
N TYR A 91 -10.18 4.75 -9.04
CA TYR A 91 -10.40 6.07 -8.43
C TYR A 91 -10.56 7.18 -9.48
N TYR A 92 -9.78 7.12 -10.57
CA TYR A 92 -9.84 8.09 -11.65
C TYR A 92 -11.17 8.05 -12.40
N ILE A 93 -11.62 6.87 -12.81
CA ILE A 93 -12.89 6.68 -13.53
C ILE A 93 -14.04 7.23 -12.68
N TYR A 94 -14.10 6.83 -11.41
CA TYR A 94 -15.17 7.25 -10.50
C TYR A 94 -15.15 8.75 -10.19
N ASN A 95 -13.98 9.39 -10.19
CA ASN A 95 -13.87 10.84 -10.01
C ASN A 95 -14.38 11.64 -11.23
N LYS A 96 -14.20 11.13 -12.44
CA LYS A 96 -14.46 11.87 -13.68
C LYS A 96 -15.88 11.72 -14.19
N THR A 97 -16.57 10.66 -13.78
CA THR A 97 -17.91 10.38 -14.26
C THR A 97 -18.94 10.86 -13.25
N THR A 98 -19.87 11.72 -13.67
CA THR A 98 -21.21 11.84 -13.08
C THR A 98 -22.02 10.55 -13.31
N TYR A 99 -21.42 9.40 -13.04
CA TYR A 99 -22.03 8.09 -13.23
C TYR A 99 -22.90 7.80 -12.02
N CYS A 100 -24.21 7.74 -12.24
CA CYS A 100 -25.13 7.16 -11.28
C CYS A 100 -24.99 5.64 -11.38
N PHE A 101 -24.06 5.05 -10.62
CA PHE A 101 -23.90 3.60 -10.62
C PHE A 101 -25.18 2.91 -10.14
N THR A 102 -25.54 1.85 -10.84
CA THR A 102 -26.52 0.90 -10.34
C THR A 102 -25.98 0.23 -9.07
N LYS A 103 -26.88 -0.32 -8.25
CA LYS A 103 -26.49 -1.05 -7.03
C LYS A 103 -25.50 -2.19 -7.34
N ASP A 104 -25.68 -2.85 -8.47
CA ASP A 104 -24.85 -4.00 -8.87
C ASP A 104 -23.43 -3.60 -9.28
N GLU A 105 -23.27 -2.48 -9.99
CA GLU A 105 -21.94 -1.95 -10.32
C GLU A 105 -21.17 -1.48 -9.08
N LYS A 106 -21.87 -0.93 -8.08
CA LYS A 106 -21.28 -0.55 -6.81
C LYS A 106 -20.79 -1.78 -6.02
N ASN A 107 -21.56 -2.88 -6.03
CA ASN A 107 -21.12 -4.14 -5.41
C ASN A 107 -19.89 -4.68 -6.12
N TYR A 108 -19.91 -4.73 -7.46
CA TYR A 108 -18.76 -5.19 -8.25
C TYR A 108 -17.48 -4.39 -7.98
N LEU A 109 -17.59 -3.08 -7.78
CA LEU A 109 -16.46 -2.24 -7.38
C LEU A 109 -15.85 -2.68 -6.04
N PHE A 110 -16.69 -2.84 -5.01
CA PHE A 110 -16.22 -3.24 -3.69
C PHE A 110 -15.63 -4.64 -3.71
N ASP A 111 -16.25 -5.59 -4.42
CA ASP A 111 -15.71 -6.93 -4.62
C ASP A 111 -14.32 -6.88 -5.28
N ARG A 112 -14.14 -6.01 -6.29
CA ARG A 112 -12.84 -5.85 -6.95
C ARG A 112 -11.80 -5.25 -6.01
N ILE A 113 -12.17 -4.26 -5.19
CA ILE A 113 -11.26 -3.66 -4.20
C ILE A 113 -10.88 -4.68 -3.12
N ASP A 114 -11.84 -5.46 -2.63
CA ASP A 114 -11.60 -6.51 -1.64
C ASP A 114 -10.67 -7.60 -2.18
N ASN A 115 -10.86 -8.02 -3.43
CA ASN A 115 -9.95 -8.94 -4.11
C ASN A 115 -8.52 -8.38 -4.22
N ILE A 116 -8.37 -7.08 -4.47
CA ILE A 116 -7.06 -6.43 -4.50
C ILE A 116 -6.43 -6.41 -3.09
N LEU A 117 -7.20 -6.06 -2.06
CA LEU A 117 -6.74 -6.05 -0.66
C LEU A 117 -6.29 -7.43 -0.17
N ASP A 118 -7.01 -8.48 -0.55
CA ASP A 118 -6.66 -9.87 -0.27
C ASP A 118 -5.39 -10.29 -1.03
N THR A 119 -5.30 -9.94 -2.32
CA THR A 119 -4.11 -10.24 -3.12
C THR A 119 -2.86 -9.55 -2.57
N LEU A 120 -2.96 -8.30 -2.13
CA LEU A 120 -1.86 -7.57 -1.49
C LEU A 120 -1.40 -8.27 -0.21
N GLN A 121 -2.33 -8.76 0.62
CA GLN A 121 -1.99 -9.52 1.82
C GLN A 121 -1.28 -10.83 1.46
N LYS A 122 -1.81 -11.58 0.50
CA LYS A 122 -1.20 -12.84 0.05
C LYS A 122 0.21 -12.64 -0.48
N VAL A 123 0.46 -11.58 -1.26
CA VAL A 123 1.81 -11.27 -1.77
C VAL A 123 2.79 -10.99 -0.63
N LYS A 124 2.35 -10.31 0.42
CA LYS A 124 3.16 -10.03 1.61
C LYS A 124 3.43 -11.29 2.44
N GLU A 125 2.45 -12.15 2.63
CA GLU A 125 2.54 -13.34 3.49
C GLU A 125 3.18 -14.55 2.82
N THR A 126 3.24 -14.59 1.49
CA THR A 126 3.85 -15.70 0.76
C THR A 126 5.32 -15.85 1.18
N PRO A 127 5.76 -17.03 1.64
CA PRO A 127 7.16 -17.22 2.06
C PRO A 127 8.11 -17.02 0.89
N TYR A 128 9.33 -16.56 1.18
CA TYR A 128 10.41 -16.51 0.19
C TYR A 128 11.08 -17.87 0.09
N ASN A 129 11.49 -18.25 -1.12
CA ASN A 129 12.20 -19.51 -1.36
C ASN A 129 13.71 -19.38 -1.09
N VAL A 130 14.04 -18.91 0.11
CA VAL A 130 15.42 -18.71 0.60
C VAL A 130 15.51 -19.11 2.07
N ASP A 131 16.72 -19.34 2.55
CA ASP A 131 16.95 -19.69 3.95
C ASP A 131 16.50 -18.59 4.91
N ALA A 132 15.79 -18.95 5.99
CA ALA A 132 15.25 -17.98 6.95
C ALA A 132 16.32 -17.14 7.66
N SER A 133 17.55 -17.67 7.75
CA SER A 133 18.70 -16.96 8.31
C SER A 133 19.04 -15.67 7.55
N LEU A 134 18.65 -15.58 6.27
CA LEU A 134 18.84 -14.38 5.45
C LEU A 134 18.09 -13.15 6.01
N PHE A 135 17.07 -13.38 6.83
CA PHE A 135 16.20 -12.34 7.39
C PHE A 135 16.49 -12.02 8.86
N GLU A 136 17.45 -12.69 9.50
CA GLU A 136 17.76 -12.48 10.92
C GLU A 136 18.33 -11.09 11.20
N ASP A 137 19.22 -10.60 10.32
CA ASP A 137 19.73 -9.24 10.41
C ASP A 137 18.81 -8.24 9.69
N LYS A 138 17.92 -7.61 10.46
CA LYS A 138 17.03 -6.54 9.97
C LYS A 138 17.77 -5.29 9.45
N LYS A 139 19.05 -5.11 9.80
CA LYS A 139 19.86 -3.98 9.33
C LYS A 139 20.64 -4.30 8.05
N SER A 140 20.68 -5.56 7.63
CA SER A 140 21.26 -5.95 6.34
C SER A 140 20.47 -5.34 5.18
N PRO A 141 21.07 -5.20 3.98
CA PRO A 141 20.36 -4.75 2.78
C PRO A 141 19.10 -5.58 2.49
N VAL A 142 19.16 -6.89 2.66
CA VAL A 142 18.01 -7.81 2.48
C VAL A 142 16.92 -7.51 3.52
N GLY A 143 17.29 -7.45 4.80
CA GLY A 143 16.35 -7.19 5.89
C GLY A 143 15.64 -5.84 5.76
N ARG A 144 16.38 -4.79 5.34
CA ARG A 144 15.80 -3.46 5.08
C ARG A 144 14.82 -3.47 3.92
N ASN A 145 15.20 -4.08 2.79
CA ASN A 145 14.35 -4.15 1.61
C ASN A 145 13.06 -4.95 1.87
N LEU A 146 13.17 -6.07 2.59
CA LEU A 146 11.99 -6.84 3.00
C LEU A 146 11.06 -6.01 3.90
N ALA A 147 11.61 -5.32 4.90
CA ALA A 147 10.84 -4.50 5.81
C ALA A 147 10.16 -3.32 5.10
N GLU A 148 10.87 -2.64 4.22
CA GLU A 148 10.36 -1.52 3.41
C GLU A 148 9.20 -1.97 2.51
N PHE A 149 9.36 -3.10 1.82
CA PHE A 149 8.31 -3.68 1.00
C PHE A 149 7.06 -4.02 1.82
N GLY A 150 7.24 -4.69 2.97
CA GLY A 150 6.16 -5.06 3.87
C GLY A 150 5.40 -3.85 4.43
N ASP A 151 6.11 -2.84 4.89
CA ASP A 151 5.55 -1.58 5.40
C ASP A 151 4.79 -0.84 4.30
N ARG A 152 5.34 -0.78 3.08
CA ARG A 152 4.67 -0.16 1.94
C ARG A 152 3.35 -0.85 1.59
N ILE A 153 3.30 -2.19 1.63
CA ILE A 153 2.02 -2.93 1.45
C ILE A 153 1.03 -2.59 2.56
N ASP A 154 1.47 -2.56 3.82
CA ASP A 154 0.58 -2.26 4.95
C ASP A 154 -0.01 -0.85 4.84
N LYS A 155 0.82 0.13 4.50
CA LYS A 155 0.41 1.52 4.25
C LYS A 155 -0.60 1.60 3.11
N LEU A 156 -0.35 0.93 1.98
CA LEU A 156 -1.28 0.91 0.85
C LEU A 156 -2.64 0.32 1.27
N ARG A 157 -2.63 -0.82 1.97
CA ARG A 157 -3.87 -1.47 2.43
C ARG A 157 -4.63 -0.60 3.43
N ALA A 158 -3.93 0.04 4.36
CA ALA A 158 -4.53 0.97 5.31
C ALA A 158 -5.13 2.18 4.59
N PHE A 159 -4.42 2.74 3.62
CA PHE A 159 -4.88 3.85 2.80
C PHE A 159 -6.16 3.49 2.03
N ILE A 160 -6.18 2.36 1.31
CA ILE A 160 -7.36 1.93 0.54
C ILE A 160 -8.59 1.86 1.43
N LYS A 161 -8.46 1.28 2.64
CA LYS A 161 -9.55 1.16 3.61
C LYS A 161 -10.07 2.52 4.07
N SER A 162 -9.19 3.48 4.34
CA SER A 162 -9.62 4.82 4.77
C SER A 162 -10.18 5.64 3.61
N SER A 163 -9.75 5.40 2.37
CA SER A 163 -10.17 6.13 1.20
C SER A 163 -11.49 5.64 0.59
N LEU A 164 -12.02 4.47 0.98
CA LEU A 164 -13.27 3.92 0.42
C LEU A 164 -14.49 4.87 0.51
N VAL A 165 -14.47 5.84 1.42
CA VAL A 165 -15.53 6.85 1.54
C VAL A 165 -15.79 7.59 0.22
N VAL A 166 -14.79 7.71 -0.64
CA VAL A 166 -14.91 8.44 -1.91
C VAL A 166 -15.94 7.81 -2.85
N PHE A 167 -16.23 6.51 -2.68
CA PHE A 167 -17.22 5.76 -3.45
C PHE A 167 -18.60 5.72 -2.78
N GLN A 168 -18.73 6.28 -1.57
CA GLN A 168 -19.98 6.30 -0.81
C GLN A 168 -20.80 7.57 -1.07
N ARG A 169 -20.21 8.57 -1.72
CA ARG A 169 -20.87 9.84 -2.10
C ARG A 169 -21.77 9.67 -3.32
#